data_AF-A0A369KTC5-F1
#
_entry.id   AF-A0A369KTC5-F1
#
_cell.length_a   1.000
_cell.length_b   1.000
_cell.length_c   1.000
_cell.angle_alpha   90.00
_cell.angle_beta   90.00
_cell.angle_gamma   90.00
#
_symmetry.space_group_name_H-M   'P 1'
#
loop_
_entity.id
_entity.type
_entity.pdbx_description
1 polymer ?
#
loop_
_entity_poly.entity_id
_entity_poly.type
_entity_poly.pdbx_seq_one_letter_code
_entity_poly.pdbx_strand_id
1 'polypeptide(L)'
;MENKVWSKFNGLRINLQIINPKIHSENEKKYFSKNEKIEIINTIIKELKEFDKNKYNPVIRYWNKLRDKKNFHHDLIESLKSYIAQLQDKNFDSEMEFSKLSEIMKLFGQSAINFRNAPHKDQINKIYKELYLKTAKYVPKELHFVWIGGPLGEIQKDYIKIWAELNPDYKINIWYDSNNLLEHETSKIIKNDKNILEVNLNKQQQADIIIERQNSYYEKYLRSNKKNTDQLRIDFLDDLEPNEILKTLLENKNKVKNDQINMKNDHDNINFRDINEEGKKWRLYNIYNQEMNLRMNLAAASDIARLEILNEFGGIYLDTDILPTVKHNKDILNTTKYRDFYNLIENDSQILRNINIAIYESILNNNQSLINSREMSEKHLNQLTSKLLKDPNLVEYKNLSNDIKIFYSEISKLKISEIFTSIGNFSVNEGLFRIAEQSNSIIASHKSTDQNALIQKAIMIVEENYEILNKIHKNTPGTSSVFNTAPEADKIYKTLMDYKVLDRTVANIVQSFTNYRYDGLIESMKSTIVLSGPSVYEEVLQNYYHDEFVNSKLKFRFGLSDKFNFNTEEDTKSSWTIQTDHSLGIVTIPGNC
;
A
#
# COMPACT_ATOMS: atom_id res chain seq x y z
N MET A 1 33.01 -0.95 18.16
CA MET A 1 33.45 -0.77 16.75
C MET A 1 32.98 0.57 16.17
N GLU A 2 31.93 1.21 16.71
CA GLU A 2 31.51 2.58 16.39
C GLU A 2 32.69 3.58 16.31
N ASN A 3 33.60 3.60 17.30
CA ASN A 3 34.72 4.55 17.32
C ASN A 3 35.70 4.46 16.12
N LYS A 4 35.76 3.35 15.37
CA LYS A 4 36.71 3.21 14.24
C LYS A 4 36.18 3.85 12.95
N VAL A 5 34.87 3.79 12.69
CA VAL A 5 34.24 4.44 11.52
C VAL A 5 34.33 5.95 11.69
N TRP A 6 34.02 6.45 12.89
CA TRP A 6 34.02 7.88 13.19
C TRP A 6 35.42 8.51 13.23
N SER A 7 36.47 7.76 13.61
CA SER A 7 37.85 8.28 13.68
C SER A 7 38.49 8.67 12.33
N LYS A 8 37.98 8.15 11.20
CA LYS A 8 38.51 8.46 9.86
C LYS A 8 37.95 9.74 9.26
N PHE A 9 36.90 10.31 9.86
CA PHE A 9 36.23 11.51 9.34
C PHE A 9 36.67 12.80 10.04
N ASN A 10 37.87 12.85 10.64
CA ASN A 10 38.44 14.01 11.36
C ASN A 10 38.50 15.35 10.58
N GLY A 11 38.24 15.36 9.27
CA GLY A 11 38.09 16.58 8.44
C GLY A 11 36.66 17.15 8.40
N LEU A 12 35.65 16.34 8.73
CA LEU A 12 34.34 16.79 9.18
C LEU A 12 34.46 16.84 10.70
N ARG A 13 34.30 18.00 11.35
CA ARG A 13 34.29 18.05 12.83
C ARG A 13 33.04 17.30 13.33
N ILE A 14 33.18 15.99 13.46
CA ILE A 14 32.24 15.07 14.07
C ILE A 14 32.48 15.16 15.58
N ASN A 15 32.01 16.24 16.18
CA ASN A 15 31.48 16.12 17.53
C ASN A 15 30.15 15.42 17.38
N LEU A 16 30.19 14.08 17.29
CA LEU A 16 29.06 13.28 17.74
C LEU A 16 28.99 13.47 19.25
N GLN A 17 28.42 14.59 19.68
CA GLN A 17 27.33 14.38 20.61
C GLN A 17 26.36 13.53 19.83
N ILE A 18 26.41 12.22 20.10
CA ILE A 18 25.24 11.37 20.00
C ILE A 18 24.23 12.12 20.86
N ILE A 19 23.50 13.06 20.24
CA ILE A 19 22.14 13.32 20.64
C ILE A 19 21.57 11.96 20.37
N ASN A 20 21.54 11.16 21.44
CA ASN A 20 20.67 10.01 21.55
C ASN A 20 19.43 10.53 20.83
N PRO A 21 19.01 9.92 19.69
CA PRO A 21 17.66 10.17 19.26
C PRO A 21 16.92 10.04 20.59
N LYS A 22 16.13 11.03 20.94
CA LYS A 22 15.03 10.65 21.79
C LYS A 22 14.34 9.57 20.94
N ILE A 23 14.74 8.30 21.13
CA ILE A 23 13.85 7.30 21.67
C ILE A 23 13.01 8.19 22.54
N HIS A 24 11.81 8.50 22.05
CA HIS A 24 10.77 8.76 22.98
C HIS A 24 10.77 7.48 23.84
N SER A 25 11.67 7.40 24.83
CA SER A 25 11.29 7.10 26.18
C SER A 25 10.13 8.05 26.30
N GLU A 26 8.95 7.48 26.09
CA GLU A 26 7.73 8.16 26.41
C GLU A 26 7.93 8.46 27.89
N ASN A 27 8.42 9.68 28.16
CA ASN A 27 8.37 10.33 29.46
C ASN A 27 7.03 9.91 30.00
N GLU A 28 7.03 9.16 31.11
CA GLU A 28 5.86 8.58 31.76
C GLU A 28 4.65 9.47 31.49
N LYS A 29 3.90 9.17 30.42
CA LYS A 29 2.78 10.00 30.04
C LYS A 29 1.78 9.71 31.12
N LYS A 30 1.48 10.73 31.93
CA LYS A 30 0.41 10.68 32.90
C LYS A 30 -0.88 10.43 32.11
N TYR A 31 -1.27 9.16 32.01
CA TYR A 31 -2.51 8.73 31.36
C TYR A 31 -3.68 9.48 31.97
N PHE A 32 -4.71 9.79 31.18
CA PHE A 32 -5.92 10.41 31.72
C PHE A 32 -6.49 9.53 32.84
N SER A 33 -6.62 10.12 34.03
CA SER A 33 -7.35 9.51 35.13
C SER A 33 -8.82 9.34 34.76
N LYS A 34 -9.50 8.41 35.44
CA LYS A 34 -10.94 8.20 35.28
C LYS A 34 -11.75 9.49 35.42
N ASN A 35 -11.38 10.37 36.36
CA ASN A 35 -12.07 11.64 36.58
C ASN A 35 -11.85 12.62 35.41
N GLU A 36 -10.62 12.73 34.90
CA GLU A 36 -10.33 13.58 33.74
C GLU A 36 -11.09 13.09 32.50
N LYS A 37 -11.15 11.77 32.27
CA LYS A 37 -11.96 11.19 31.18
C LYS A 37 -13.44 11.56 31.31
N ILE A 38 -14.02 11.43 32.50
CA ILE A 38 -15.45 11.75 32.74
C ILE A 38 -15.72 13.24 32.51
N GLU A 39 -14.83 14.14 32.96
CA GLU A 39 -14.95 15.58 32.75
C GLU A 39 -14.92 15.95 31.25
N ILE A 40 -13.98 15.38 30.50
CA ILE A 40 -13.86 15.56 29.06
C ILE A 40 -15.14 15.10 28.35
N ILE A 41 -15.65 13.91 28.67
CA ILE A 41 -16.83 13.35 28.01
C ILE A 41 -18.10 14.15 28.36
N ASN A 42 -18.25 14.60 29.61
CA ASN A 42 -19.36 15.47 30.01
C ASN A 42 -19.35 16.81 29.26
N THR A 43 -18.16 17.37 29.03
CA THR A 43 -17.98 18.60 28.25
C THR A 43 -18.45 18.38 26.81
N ILE A 44 -17.99 17.30 26.17
CA ILE A 44 -18.42 16.93 24.81
C ILE A 44 -19.94 16.73 24.74
N ILE A 45 -20.56 16.04 25.71
CA ILE A 45 -22.02 15.85 25.75
C ILE A 45 -22.76 17.19 25.83
N LYS A 46 -22.30 18.13 26.67
CA LYS A 46 -22.91 19.46 26.81
C LYS A 46 -22.88 20.20 25.47
N GLU A 47 -21.74 20.19 24.80
CA GLU A 47 -21.55 20.87 23.52
C GLU A 47 -22.37 20.24 22.40
N LEU A 48 -22.45 18.91 22.36
CA LEU A 48 -23.31 18.20 21.40
C LEU A 48 -24.80 18.55 21.57
N LYS A 49 -25.25 18.86 22.80
CA LYS A 49 -26.62 19.32 23.08
C LYS A 49 -26.85 20.77 22.67
N GLU A 50 -25.83 21.62 22.83
CA GLU A 50 -25.88 23.06 22.49
C GLU A 50 -25.61 23.33 21.01
N PHE A 51 -25.19 22.31 20.24
CA PHE A 51 -24.85 22.45 18.83
C PHE A 51 -26.07 22.78 17.95
N ASP A 52 -26.03 23.94 17.30
CA ASP A 52 -27.10 24.42 16.41
C ASP A 52 -27.15 23.63 15.10
N LYS A 53 -28.27 22.92 14.88
CA LYS A 53 -28.61 22.19 13.64
C LYS A 53 -28.71 23.10 12.40
N ASN A 54 -28.69 24.42 12.53
CA ASN A 54 -28.64 25.36 11.42
C ASN A 54 -27.23 25.57 10.84
N LYS A 55 -26.18 25.08 11.49
CA LYS A 55 -24.80 25.11 10.99
C LYS A 55 -24.41 23.89 10.14
N TYR A 56 -25.32 22.97 9.85
CA TYR A 56 -25.02 21.86 8.94
C TYR A 56 -24.71 22.39 7.53
N ASN A 57 -23.67 21.82 6.91
CA ASN A 57 -23.44 22.00 5.47
C ASN A 57 -24.72 21.58 4.70
N PRO A 58 -25.21 22.37 3.73
CA PRO A 58 -26.40 22.04 2.92
C PRO A 58 -26.37 20.64 2.30
N VAL A 59 -25.19 20.13 1.92
CA VAL A 59 -24.99 18.79 1.39
C VAL A 59 -25.33 17.72 2.45
N ILE A 60 -24.90 17.93 3.69
CA ILE A 60 -25.16 17.02 4.81
C ILE A 60 -26.65 16.97 5.19
N ARG A 61 -27.35 18.13 5.14
CA ARG A 61 -28.82 18.18 5.31
C ARG A 61 -29.55 17.34 4.28
N TYR A 62 -29.08 17.34 3.05
CA TYR A 62 -29.66 16.55 1.96
C TYR A 62 -29.39 15.04 2.16
N TRP A 63 -28.16 14.67 2.53
CA TRP A 63 -27.77 13.29 2.84
C TRP A 63 -28.56 12.66 4.00
N ASN A 64 -28.82 13.43 5.06
CA ASN A 64 -29.61 12.96 6.20
C ASN A 64 -31.07 12.70 5.83
N LYS A 65 -31.61 13.45 4.87
CA LYS A 65 -32.99 13.30 4.39
C LYS A 65 -33.18 12.06 3.51
N LEU A 66 -32.13 11.61 2.82
CA LEU A 66 -32.20 10.45 1.91
C LEU A 66 -32.06 9.08 2.58
N ARG A 67 -31.40 9.01 3.74
CA ARG A 67 -31.02 7.72 4.36
C ARG A 67 -31.96 7.25 5.49
N ASP A 68 -33.07 7.94 5.73
CA ASP A 68 -34.05 7.63 6.79
C ASP A 68 -33.38 7.38 8.17
N LYS A 69 -32.35 8.18 8.44
CA LYS A 69 -31.35 7.89 9.47
C LYS A 69 -31.79 8.42 10.83
N LYS A 70 -31.99 7.50 11.79
CA LYS A 70 -32.18 7.75 13.23
C LYS A 70 -31.21 8.82 13.75
N ASN A 71 -31.60 9.54 14.81
CA ASN A 71 -30.84 10.63 15.43
C ASN A 71 -29.42 10.19 15.86
N PHE A 72 -28.42 10.19 14.97
CA PHE A 72 -27.01 9.89 15.30
C PHE A 72 -26.47 10.77 16.44
N HIS A 73 -26.96 12.01 16.56
CA HIS A 73 -26.66 12.87 17.71
C HIS A 73 -27.16 12.29 19.03
N HIS A 74 -28.36 11.71 19.05
CA HIS A 74 -28.91 11.06 20.23
C HIS A 74 -28.11 9.79 20.54
N ASP A 75 -27.89 8.93 19.53
CA ASP A 75 -27.16 7.67 19.70
C ASP A 75 -25.71 7.90 20.17
N LEU A 76 -25.06 8.94 19.68
CA LEU A 76 -23.73 9.38 20.13
C LEU A 76 -23.76 9.85 21.58
N ILE A 77 -24.71 10.72 21.95
CA ILE A 77 -24.86 11.20 23.34
C ILE A 77 -25.14 10.03 24.29
N GLU A 78 -26.04 9.12 23.93
CA GLU A 78 -26.34 7.94 24.74
C GLU A 78 -25.14 7.01 24.85
N SER A 79 -24.35 6.85 23.78
CA SER A 79 -23.12 6.06 23.81
C SER A 79 -22.04 6.68 24.70
N LEU A 80 -21.90 8.01 24.70
CA LEU A 80 -20.99 8.74 25.60
C LEU A 80 -21.43 8.65 27.07
N LYS A 81 -22.74 8.74 27.35
CA LYS A 81 -23.28 8.50 28.70
C LYS A 81 -23.05 7.06 29.16
N SER A 82 -23.29 6.10 28.29
CA SER A 82 -23.02 4.67 28.52
C SER A 82 -21.54 4.44 28.85
N TYR A 83 -20.64 5.11 28.14
CA TYR A 83 -19.20 5.07 28.42
C TYR A 83 -18.84 5.64 29.79
N ILE A 84 -19.42 6.78 30.19
CA ILE A 84 -19.25 7.31 31.57
C ILE A 84 -19.72 6.30 32.61
N ALA A 85 -20.89 5.66 32.40
CA ALA A 85 -21.41 4.67 33.32
C ALA A 85 -20.49 3.44 33.42
N GLN A 86 -19.95 2.96 32.29
CA GLN A 86 -19.02 1.83 32.27
C GLN A 86 -17.67 2.17 32.90
N LEU A 87 -17.15 3.39 32.71
CA LEU A 87 -15.95 3.85 33.41
C LEU A 87 -16.09 3.72 34.93
N GLN A 88 -17.32 3.77 35.47
CA GLN A 88 -17.57 3.60 36.91
C GLN A 88 -17.45 2.15 37.39
N ASP A 89 -17.63 1.17 36.51
CA ASP A 89 -17.48 -0.26 36.80
C ASP A 89 -16.01 -0.63 37.07
N LYS A 90 -15.79 -1.51 38.05
CA LYS A 90 -14.45 -2.03 38.39
C LYS A 90 -13.96 -3.09 37.39
N ASN A 91 -14.88 -3.75 36.67
CA ASN A 91 -14.55 -4.78 35.68
C ASN A 91 -14.29 -4.20 34.27
N PHE A 92 -14.47 -2.89 34.08
CA PHE A 92 -14.23 -2.24 32.80
C PHE A 92 -12.73 -1.98 32.61
N ASP A 93 -12.05 -2.98 32.05
CA ASP A 93 -10.63 -2.90 31.75
C ASP A 93 -10.34 -2.05 30.49
N SER A 94 -9.06 -1.91 30.15
CA SER A 94 -8.65 -1.07 29.02
C SER A 94 -9.00 -1.66 27.66
N GLU A 95 -9.13 -2.98 27.51
CA GLU A 95 -9.57 -3.61 26.26
C GLU A 95 -11.06 -3.34 26.03
N MET A 96 -11.89 -3.47 27.07
CA MET A 96 -13.30 -3.10 27.03
C MET A 96 -13.48 -1.60 26.78
N GLU A 97 -12.65 -0.76 27.43
CA GLU A 97 -12.64 0.69 27.24
C GLU A 97 -12.30 1.07 25.79
N PHE A 98 -11.26 0.44 25.23
CA PHE A 98 -10.86 0.66 23.84
C PHE A 98 -11.99 0.26 22.88
N SER A 99 -12.56 -0.93 23.05
CA SER A 99 -13.68 -1.41 22.23
C SER A 99 -14.87 -0.44 22.26
N LYS A 100 -15.30 0.00 23.45
CA LYS A 100 -16.39 0.96 23.60
C LYS A 100 -16.07 2.30 22.94
N LEU A 101 -14.85 2.81 23.13
CA LEU A 101 -14.45 4.06 22.53
C LEU A 101 -14.32 3.93 21.00
N SER A 102 -13.92 2.77 20.47
CA SER A 102 -13.95 2.49 19.03
C SER A 102 -15.37 2.56 18.45
N GLU A 103 -16.38 2.02 19.13
CA GLU A 103 -17.79 2.18 18.72
C GLU A 103 -18.21 3.66 18.68
N ILE A 104 -17.83 4.41 19.72
CA ILE A 104 -18.10 5.85 19.81
C ILE A 104 -17.41 6.62 18.69
N MET A 105 -16.14 6.31 18.39
CA MET A 105 -15.40 6.93 17.28
C MET A 105 -16.05 6.68 15.92
N LYS A 106 -16.66 5.50 15.72
CA LYS A 106 -17.47 5.20 14.51
C LYS A 106 -18.70 6.10 14.42
N LEU A 107 -19.43 6.27 15.52
CA LEU A 107 -20.58 7.18 15.56
C LEU A 107 -20.16 8.64 15.30
N PHE A 108 -18.99 9.06 15.79
CA PHE A 108 -18.43 10.36 15.46
C PHE A 108 -18.16 10.52 13.96
N GLY A 109 -17.48 9.55 13.33
CA GLY A 109 -17.21 9.57 11.89
C GLY A 109 -18.48 9.59 11.02
N GLN A 110 -19.53 8.91 11.48
CA GLN A 110 -20.82 8.86 10.79
C GLN A 110 -21.73 10.06 11.08
N SER A 111 -21.42 10.86 12.10
CA SER A 111 -22.27 11.99 12.51
C SER A 111 -22.15 13.16 11.52
N ALA A 112 -23.30 13.78 11.23
CA ALA A 112 -23.43 14.96 10.35
C ALA A 112 -22.70 16.22 10.84
N ILE A 113 -22.11 16.18 12.04
CA ILE A 113 -21.20 17.21 12.49
C ILE A 113 -19.90 16.94 11.75
N ASN A 114 -19.54 17.78 10.78
CA ASN A 114 -18.14 17.87 10.39
C ASN A 114 -17.37 18.13 11.68
N PHE A 115 -16.67 17.10 12.18
CA PHE A 115 -15.88 17.13 13.41
C PHE A 115 -14.81 18.23 13.35
N ARG A 116 -14.58 18.86 12.18
CA ARG A 116 -13.92 20.16 12.04
C ARG A 116 -14.36 21.19 13.08
N ASN A 117 -15.63 21.20 13.50
CA ASN A 117 -16.20 22.24 14.39
C ASN A 117 -16.68 21.70 15.76
N ALA A 118 -16.48 20.42 16.07
CA ALA A 118 -16.87 19.88 17.37
C ALA A 118 -15.89 20.39 18.45
N PRO A 119 -16.34 20.97 19.57
CA PRO A 119 -15.42 21.44 20.57
C PRO A 119 -14.86 20.24 21.38
N HIS A 120 -13.65 20.39 21.92
CA HIS A 120 -12.87 19.38 22.66
C HIS A 120 -12.58 18.02 21.96
N LYS A 121 -12.75 17.96 20.64
CA LYS A 121 -12.48 16.80 19.77
C LYS A 121 -11.06 16.19 19.91
N ASP A 122 -10.08 17.03 20.19
CA ASP A 122 -8.68 16.60 20.35
C ASP A 122 -8.47 15.83 21.66
N GLN A 123 -9.31 16.05 22.66
CA GLN A 123 -9.19 15.41 23.96
C GLN A 123 -9.62 13.94 23.89
N ILE A 124 -10.77 13.64 23.26
CA ILE A 124 -11.20 12.24 23.05
C ILE A 124 -10.22 11.49 22.14
N ASN A 125 -9.64 12.17 21.14
CA ASN A 125 -8.59 11.61 20.28
C ASN A 125 -7.30 11.26 21.04
N LYS A 126 -6.98 12.01 22.12
CA LYS A 126 -5.86 11.71 23.01
C LYS A 126 -6.18 10.52 23.91
N ILE A 127 -7.37 10.44 24.50
CA ILE A 127 -7.83 9.29 25.29
C ILE A 127 -7.76 8.01 24.43
N TYR A 128 -8.30 8.06 23.21
CA TYR A 128 -8.25 6.92 22.30
C TYR A 128 -6.82 6.52 21.96
N LYS A 129 -5.92 7.49 21.73
CA LYS A 129 -4.52 7.21 21.43
C LYS A 129 -3.82 6.50 22.59
N GLU A 130 -4.08 6.92 23.81
CA GLU A 130 -3.55 6.25 25.02
C GLU A 130 -4.06 4.82 25.13
N LEU A 131 -5.36 4.61 24.93
CA LEU A 131 -5.95 3.28 24.95
C LEU A 131 -5.38 2.39 23.84
N TYR A 132 -5.24 2.92 22.62
CA TYR A 132 -4.63 2.22 21.50
C TYR A 132 -3.23 1.70 21.88
N LEU A 133 -2.36 2.56 22.42
CA LEU A 133 -1.00 2.18 22.81
C LEU A 133 -0.99 1.15 23.94
N LYS A 134 -1.96 1.24 24.87
CA LYS A 134 -2.08 0.33 26.01
C LYS A 134 -2.60 -1.06 25.64
N THR A 135 -3.43 -1.16 24.59
CA THR A 135 -4.16 -2.38 24.23
C THR A 135 -3.64 -3.08 22.97
N ALA A 136 -2.73 -2.44 22.23
CA ALA A 136 -2.18 -3.03 21.02
C ALA A 136 -1.43 -4.34 21.31
N LYS A 137 -1.79 -5.40 20.58
CA LYS A 137 -1.18 -6.73 20.69
C LYS A 137 -0.23 -6.97 19.52
N TYR A 138 0.75 -7.85 19.70
CA TYR A 138 1.67 -8.19 18.63
C TYR A 138 0.95 -8.96 17.53
N VAL A 139 1.10 -8.52 16.28
CA VAL A 139 0.60 -9.27 15.13
C VAL A 139 1.39 -10.58 15.00
N PRO A 140 0.83 -11.60 14.33
CA PRO A 140 1.56 -12.82 13.99
C PRO A 140 2.91 -12.49 13.35
N LYS A 141 3.96 -13.25 13.69
CA LYS A 141 5.28 -13.13 13.08
C LYS A 141 5.31 -13.79 11.70
N GLU A 142 4.42 -13.33 10.82
CA GLU A 142 4.34 -13.74 9.42
C GLU A 142 4.58 -12.53 8.54
N LEU A 143 5.51 -12.67 7.59
CA LEU A 143 5.79 -11.69 6.55
C LEU A 143 5.32 -12.25 5.22
N HIS A 144 4.47 -11.52 4.51
CA HIS A 144 3.84 -11.98 3.28
C HIS A 144 4.29 -11.12 2.10
N PHE A 145 4.71 -11.79 1.03
CA PHE A 145 4.99 -11.22 -0.28
C PHE A 145 4.11 -11.90 -1.31
N VAL A 146 3.65 -11.16 -2.33
CA VAL A 146 2.90 -11.72 -3.46
C VAL A 146 3.72 -11.51 -4.72
N TRP A 147 3.92 -12.58 -5.50
CA TRP A 147 4.51 -12.51 -6.83
C TRP A 147 3.80 -13.50 -7.75
N ILE A 148 3.08 -12.96 -8.73
CA ILE A 148 2.13 -13.72 -9.55
C ILE A 148 2.35 -13.39 -11.03
N GLY A 149 1.89 -14.27 -11.93
CA GLY A 149 2.01 -14.08 -13.37
C GLY A 149 3.28 -14.65 -14.01
N GLY A 150 4.25 -15.07 -13.20
CA GLY A 150 5.53 -15.62 -13.65
C GLY A 150 6.47 -15.95 -12.48
N PRO A 151 7.71 -16.38 -12.76
CA PRO A 151 8.70 -16.68 -11.73
C PRO A 151 9.23 -15.40 -11.07
N LEU A 152 9.64 -15.51 -9.79
CA LEU A 152 10.19 -14.40 -9.02
C LEU A 152 11.43 -13.79 -9.70
N GLY A 153 11.50 -12.45 -9.75
CA GLY A 153 12.67 -11.73 -10.27
C GLY A 153 13.88 -11.89 -9.34
N GLU A 154 15.10 -11.90 -9.89
CA GLU A 154 16.31 -12.17 -9.09
C GLU A 154 16.55 -11.09 -8.02
N ILE A 155 16.29 -9.82 -8.36
CA ILE A 155 16.45 -8.69 -7.44
C ILE A 155 15.44 -8.75 -6.28
N GLN A 156 14.21 -9.18 -6.56
CA GLN A 156 13.19 -9.41 -5.54
C GLN A 156 13.57 -10.56 -4.60
N LYS A 157 14.22 -11.62 -5.11
CA LYS A 157 14.75 -12.70 -4.25
C LYS A 157 15.78 -12.15 -3.28
N ASP A 158 16.71 -11.33 -3.76
CA ASP A 158 17.73 -10.72 -2.90
C ASP A 158 17.10 -9.81 -1.82
N TYR A 159 16.10 -8.99 -2.17
CA TYR A 159 15.36 -8.17 -1.20
C TYR A 159 14.66 -9.02 -0.14
N ILE A 160 14.00 -10.10 -0.54
CA ILE A 160 13.31 -11.01 0.40
C ILE A 160 14.30 -11.74 1.31
N LYS A 161 15.48 -12.14 0.81
CA LYS A 161 16.54 -12.76 1.63
C LYS A 161 17.06 -11.82 2.72
N ILE A 162 17.18 -10.52 2.43
CA ILE A 162 17.53 -9.51 3.44
C ILE A 162 16.49 -9.51 4.58
N TRP A 163 15.19 -9.58 4.26
CA TRP A 163 14.14 -9.68 5.27
C TRP A 163 14.21 -10.99 6.07
N ALA A 164 14.48 -12.12 5.40
CA ALA A 164 14.60 -13.42 6.04
C ALA A 164 15.77 -13.48 7.03
N GLU A 165 16.95 -12.98 6.63
CA GLU A 165 18.17 -12.92 7.45
C GLU A 165 17.99 -12.02 8.68
N LEU A 166 17.35 -10.86 8.52
CA LEU A 166 17.16 -9.90 9.62
C LEU A 166 16.07 -10.31 10.62
N ASN A 167 15.17 -11.22 10.23
CA ASN A 167 13.99 -11.60 11.01
C ASN A 167 13.84 -13.13 11.05
N PRO A 168 14.81 -13.86 11.63
CA PRO A 168 14.77 -15.32 11.70
C PRO A 168 13.58 -15.87 12.52
N ASP A 169 12.98 -15.02 13.36
CA ASP A 169 11.79 -15.31 14.15
C ASP A 169 10.47 -15.10 13.39
N TYR A 170 10.52 -14.54 12.17
CA TYR A 170 9.38 -14.40 11.28
C TYR A 170 9.32 -15.53 10.27
N LYS A 171 8.12 -16.04 10.02
CA LYS A 171 7.82 -16.90 8.89
C LYS A 171 7.67 -16.05 7.64
N ILE A 172 8.55 -16.23 6.67
CA ILE A 172 8.49 -15.52 5.39
C ILE A 172 7.67 -16.37 4.42
N ASN A 173 6.59 -15.81 3.89
CA ASN A 173 5.66 -16.48 2.99
C ASN A 173 5.63 -15.75 1.64
N ILE A 174 6.10 -16.41 0.58
CA ILE A 174 6.06 -15.93 -0.80
C ILE A 174 4.89 -16.61 -1.51
N TRP A 175 3.87 -15.84 -1.83
CA TRP A 175 2.67 -16.31 -2.49
C TRP A 175 2.81 -16.21 -4.00
N TYR A 176 2.58 -17.33 -4.70
CA TYR A 176 2.60 -17.43 -6.15
C TYR A 176 1.35 -18.14 -6.66
N ASP A 177 1.11 -18.14 -7.97
CA ASP A 177 -0.01 -18.88 -8.58
C ASP A 177 0.53 -19.87 -9.61
N SER A 178 0.48 -21.16 -9.28
CA SER A 178 0.99 -22.24 -10.15
C SER A 178 0.23 -22.43 -11.46
N ASN A 179 -0.97 -21.86 -11.58
CA ASN A 179 -1.84 -22.00 -12.75
C ASN A 179 -1.73 -20.80 -13.69
N ASN A 180 -1.06 -19.71 -13.28
CA ASN A 180 -0.92 -18.48 -14.03
C ASN A 180 0.57 -18.07 -14.20
N LEU A 181 1.46 -19.02 -14.52
CA LEU A 181 2.89 -18.77 -14.73
C LEU A 181 3.22 -18.15 -16.09
N LEU A 182 2.26 -18.06 -17.01
CA LEU A 182 2.42 -17.43 -18.33
C LEU A 182 1.71 -16.09 -18.47
N GLU A 183 1.03 -15.59 -17.43
CA GLU A 183 0.25 -14.36 -17.58
C GLU A 183 1.12 -13.19 -18.02
N HIS A 184 2.30 -13.00 -17.41
CA HIS A 184 3.15 -11.85 -17.69
C HIS A 184 3.59 -11.85 -19.16
N GLU A 185 4.07 -13.00 -19.63
CA GLU A 185 4.53 -13.15 -21.01
C GLU A 185 3.37 -13.04 -22.00
N THR A 186 2.19 -13.56 -21.66
CA THR A 186 0.99 -13.38 -22.49
C THR A 186 0.62 -11.91 -22.61
N SER A 187 0.57 -11.18 -21.48
CA SER A 187 0.29 -9.74 -21.42
C SER A 187 1.29 -8.95 -22.27
N LYS A 188 2.57 -9.31 -22.19
CA LYS A 188 3.65 -8.69 -22.96
C LYS A 188 3.53 -8.96 -24.45
N ILE A 189 3.21 -10.18 -24.87
CA ILE A 189 3.02 -10.54 -26.29
C ILE A 189 1.83 -9.77 -26.87
N ILE A 190 0.68 -9.74 -26.20
CA ILE A 190 -0.51 -9.05 -26.72
C ILE A 190 -0.30 -7.52 -26.81
N LYS A 191 0.47 -6.92 -25.90
CA LYS A 191 0.76 -5.48 -25.87
C LYS A 191 1.82 -5.05 -26.89
N ASN A 192 2.75 -5.94 -27.24
CA ASN A 192 3.87 -5.63 -28.14
C ASN A 192 3.70 -6.19 -29.55
N ASP A 193 2.48 -6.53 -29.96
CA ASP A 193 2.23 -7.02 -31.31
C ASP A 193 2.58 -5.95 -32.35
N LYS A 194 3.42 -6.34 -33.32
CA LYS A 194 3.91 -5.45 -34.38
C LYS A 194 2.77 -4.81 -35.19
N ASN A 195 1.65 -5.51 -35.39
CA ASN A 195 0.50 -4.96 -36.10
C ASN A 195 -0.17 -3.80 -35.35
N ILE A 196 0.05 -3.70 -34.03
CA ILE A 196 -0.41 -2.59 -33.18
C ILE A 196 0.60 -1.43 -33.22
N LEU A 197 1.90 -1.75 -33.27
CA LEU A 197 3.01 -0.80 -33.15
C LEU A 197 3.44 -0.15 -34.49
N GLU A 198 3.32 -0.87 -35.61
CA GLU A 198 3.80 -0.44 -36.93
C GLU A 198 2.74 0.35 -37.73
N VAL A 199 1.49 0.33 -37.29
CA VAL A 199 0.39 1.11 -37.88
C VAL A 199 0.30 2.46 -37.17
N ASN A 200 0.04 3.55 -37.91
CA ASN A 200 -0.12 4.91 -37.38
C ASN A 200 -1.44 5.07 -36.59
N LEU A 201 -1.62 4.28 -35.53
CA LEU A 201 -2.76 4.26 -34.63
C LEU A 201 -2.51 5.21 -33.46
N ASN A 202 -3.57 5.84 -32.96
CA ASN A 202 -3.50 6.56 -31.69
C ASN A 202 -3.53 5.60 -30.49
N LYS A 203 -3.14 6.07 -29.30
CA LYS A 203 -3.08 5.25 -28.07
C LYS A 203 -4.40 4.55 -27.73
N GLN A 204 -5.55 5.17 -28.02
CA GLN A 204 -6.86 4.58 -27.73
C GLN A 204 -7.16 3.41 -28.69
N GLN A 205 -6.87 3.57 -29.98
CA GLN A 205 -7.01 2.50 -30.98
C GLN A 205 -6.09 1.31 -30.66
N GLN A 206 -4.87 1.58 -30.22
CA GLN A 206 -3.95 0.51 -29.76
C GLN A 206 -4.54 -0.23 -28.55
N ALA A 207 -5.04 0.50 -27.56
CA ALA A 207 -5.67 -0.09 -26.38
C ALA A 207 -6.92 -0.91 -26.74
N ASP A 208 -7.73 -0.46 -27.70
CA ASP A 208 -8.93 -1.18 -28.17
C ASP A 208 -8.57 -2.56 -28.75
N ILE A 209 -7.52 -2.66 -29.56
CA ILE A 209 -7.04 -3.94 -30.11
C ILE A 209 -6.56 -4.87 -28.99
N ILE A 210 -5.84 -4.35 -28.00
CA ILE A 210 -5.38 -5.12 -26.84
C ILE A 210 -6.60 -5.65 -26.05
N ILE A 211 -7.61 -4.80 -25.84
CA ILE A 211 -8.86 -5.15 -25.15
C ILE A 211 -9.63 -6.24 -25.91
N GLU A 212 -9.68 -6.19 -27.24
CA GLU A 212 -10.32 -7.22 -28.06
C GLU A 212 -9.62 -8.59 -27.90
N ARG A 213 -8.29 -8.60 -27.85
CA ARG A 213 -7.50 -9.83 -27.61
C ARG A 213 -7.73 -10.38 -26.21
N GLN A 214 -7.71 -9.50 -25.21
CA GLN A 214 -8.07 -9.85 -23.83
C GLN A 214 -9.46 -10.49 -23.76
N ASN A 215 -10.45 -9.92 -24.46
CA ASN A 215 -11.81 -10.47 -24.50
C ASN A 215 -11.86 -11.84 -25.16
N SER A 216 -11.16 -12.01 -26.29
CA SER A 216 -11.07 -13.29 -26.99
C SER A 216 -10.49 -14.40 -26.10
N TYR A 217 -9.39 -14.10 -25.39
CA TYR A 217 -8.83 -15.01 -24.39
C TYR A 217 -9.82 -15.28 -23.26
N TYR A 218 -10.44 -14.24 -22.70
CA TYR A 218 -11.34 -14.39 -21.56
C TYR A 218 -12.59 -15.23 -21.89
N GLU A 219 -13.13 -15.12 -23.10
CA GLU A 219 -14.21 -15.99 -23.59
C GLU A 219 -13.80 -17.46 -23.63
N LYS A 220 -12.58 -17.77 -24.08
CA LYS A 220 -12.02 -19.14 -24.01
C LYS A 220 -11.88 -19.60 -22.57
N TYR A 221 -11.39 -18.73 -21.68
CA TYR A 221 -11.28 -18.99 -20.25
C TYR A 221 -12.64 -19.32 -19.61
N LEU A 222 -13.70 -18.58 -19.90
CA LEU A 222 -15.04 -18.87 -19.39
C LEU A 222 -15.57 -20.23 -19.89
N ARG A 223 -15.37 -20.55 -21.17
CA ARG A 223 -15.80 -21.83 -21.78
C ARG A 223 -15.04 -23.05 -21.23
N SER A 224 -13.82 -22.86 -20.75
CA SER A 224 -12.97 -23.92 -20.18
C SER A 224 -13.37 -24.35 -18.76
N ASN A 225 -14.43 -23.77 -18.18
CA ASN A 225 -14.74 -23.86 -16.75
C ASN A 225 -13.60 -23.33 -15.85
N LYS A 226 -12.85 -22.32 -16.32
CA LYS A 226 -11.83 -21.61 -15.54
C LYS A 226 -10.67 -22.49 -15.04
N LYS A 227 -10.25 -23.48 -15.82
CA LYS A 227 -9.18 -24.44 -15.45
C LYS A 227 -8.04 -24.39 -16.46
N ASN A 228 -6.84 -24.82 -16.03
CA ASN A 228 -5.65 -24.97 -16.86
C ASN A 228 -5.28 -23.68 -17.60
N THR A 229 -5.19 -22.58 -16.87
CA THR A 229 -5.11 -21.23 -17.42
C THR A 229 -3.84 -20.99 -18.25
N ASP A 230 -2.70 -21.56 -17.85
CA ASP A 230 -1.48 -21.53 -18.67
C ASP A 230 -1.61 -22.34 -19.97
N GLN A 231 -2.31 -23.48 -19.96
CA GLN A 231 -2.57 -24.23 -21.20
C GLN A 231 -3.46 -23.42 -22.14
N LEU A 232 -4.49 -22.77 -21.62
CA LEU A 232 -5.35 -21.89 -22.41
C LEU A 232 -4.60 -20.70 -22.99
N ARG A 233 -3.57 -20.20 -22.30
CA ARG A 233 -2.69 -19.14 -22.83
C ARG A 233 -1.85 -19.66 -23.99
N ILE A 234 -1.29 -20.87 -23.88
CA ILE A 234 -0.58 -21.53 -24.99
C ILE A 234 -1.51 -21.63 -26.21
N ASP A 235 -2.67 -22.26 -26.05
CA ASP A 235 -3.62 -22.47 -27.14
C ASP A 235 -4.11 -21.14 -27.74
N PHE A 236 -4.28 -20.10 -26.91
CA PHE A 236 -4.66 -18.76 -27.37
C PHE A 236 -3.56 -18.06 -28.17
N LEU A 237 -2.31 -18.14 -27.71
CA LEU A 237 -1.19 -17.49 -28.38
C LEU A 237 -0.85 -18.21 -29.68
N ASP A 238 -0.93 -19.56 -29.72
CA ASP A 238 -0.70 -20.33 -30.94
C ASP A 238 -1.72 -20.00 -32.05
N ASP A 239 -2.97 -19.71 -31.68
CA ASP A 239 -4.00 -19.22 -32.60
C ASP A 239 -3.69 -17.81 -33.15
N LEU A 240 -2.95 -16.98 -32.40
CA LEU A 240 -2.53 -15.64 -32.86
C LEU A 240 -1.30 -15.73 -33.77
N GLU A 241 -0.26 -16.42 -33.30
CA GLU A 241 0.97 -16.70 -34.05
C GLU A 241 1.68 -17.91 -33.41
N PRO A 242 2.17 -18.90 -34.20
CA PRO A 242 2.95 -20.01 -33.67
C PRO A 242 4.12 -19.49 -32.84
N ASN A 243 4.19 -19.90 -31.58
CA ASN A 243 5.18 -19.40 -30.64
C ASN A 243 5.83 -20.57 -29.87
N GLU A 244 6.96 -20.30 -29.21
CA GLU A 244 7.61 -21.27 -28.33
C GLU A 244 7.15 -21.13 -26.86
N ILE A 245 5.93 -20.63 -26.59
CA ILE A 245 5.51 -20.28 -25.21
C ILE A 245 5.43 -21.49 -24.28
N LEU A 246 5.23 -22.70 -24.83
CA LEU A 246 5.33 -23.94 -24.06
C LEU A 246 6.71 -24.10 -23.41
N LYS A 247 7.79 -23.73 -24.12
CA LYS A 247 9.15 -23.76 -23.57
C LYS A 247 9.28 -22.79 -22.40
N THR A 248 8.73 -21.59 -22.53
CA THR A 248 8.69 -20.58 -21.46
C THR A 248 7.93 -21.09 -20.23
N LEU A 249 6.82 -21.81 -20.40
CA LEU A 249 6.10 -22.43 -19.27
C LEU A 249 6.97 -23.46 -18.53
N LEU A 250 7.68 -24.31 -19.27
CA LEU A 250 8.57 -25.31 -18.67
C LEU A 250 9.73 -24.65 -17.92
N GLU A 251 10.32 -23.61 -18.50
CA GLU A 251 11.36 -22.80 -17.85
C GLU A 251 10.85 -22.12 -16.58
N ASN A 252 9.66 -21.50 -16.63
CA ASN A 252 9.04 -20.85 -15.48
C ASN A 252 8.75 -21.85 -14.35
N LYS A 253 8.19 -23.03 -14.67
CA LYS A 253 7.96 -24.11 -13.69
C LYS A 253 9.27 -24.57 -13.05
N ASN A 254 10.31 -24.78 -13.85
CA ASN A 254 11.62 -25.17 -13.34
C ASN A 254 12.23 -24.08 -12.44
N LYS A 255 12.11 -22.81 -12.83
CA LYS A 255 12.58 -21.67 -12.06
C LYS A 255 11.88 -21.57 -10.70
N VAL A 256 10.54 -21.63 -10.67
CA VAL A 256 9.77 -21.63 -9.41
C VAL A 256 10.20 -22.79 -8.50
N LYS A 257 10.34 -24.01 -9.04
CA LYS A 257 10.77 -25.17 -8.27
C LYS A 257 12.19 -25.01 -7.71
N ASN A 258 13.11 -24.47 -8.50
CA ASN A 258 14.47 -24.20 -8.06
C ASN A 258 14.51 -23.11 -6.99
N ASP A 259 13.71 -22.06 -7.13
CA ASP A 259 13.61 -20.97 -6.16
C ASP A 259 13.06 -21.48 -4.82
N GLN A 260 12.04 -22.33 -4.86
CA GLN A 260 11.50 -23.02 -3.69
C GLN A 260 12.57 -23.80 -2.91
N ILE A 261 13.42 -24.55 -3.61
CA ILE A 261 14.50 -25.34 -3.00
C ILE A 261 15.62 -24.43 -2.50
N ASN A 262 16.13 -23.56 -3.36
CA ASN A 262 17.33 -22.77 -3.07
C ASN A 262 17.07 -21.75 -1.96
N MET A 263 15.97 -20.99 -2.02
CA MET A 263 15.68 -19.99 -1.00
C MET A 263 15.36 -20.61 0.36
N LYS A 264 14.74 -21.80 0.38
CA LYS A 264 14.50 -22.56 1.62
C LYS A 264 15.80 -23.09 2.23
N ASN A 265 16.75 -23.49 1.39
CA ASN A 265 18.07 -23.93 1.84
C ASN A 265 18.91 -22.76 2.36
N ASP A 266 18.80 -21.58 1.73
CA ASP A 266 19.47 -20.36 2.16
C ASP A 266 18.92 -19.88 3.51
N HIS A 267 17.59 -19.89 3.67
CA HIS A 267 16.91 -19.51 4.91
C HIS A 267 15.71 -20.42 5.19
N ASP A 268 15.78 -21.15 6.31
CA ASP A 268 14.77 -22.14 6.71
C ASP A 268 13.41 -21.52 7.05
N ASN A 269 13.35 -20.23 7.35
CA ASN A 269 12.13 -19.48 7.63
C ASN A 269 11.36 -19.02 6.37
N ILE A 270 11.90 -19.23 5.16
CA ILE A 270 11.22 -18.94 3.88
C ILE A 270 10.26 -20.07 3.51
N ASN A 271 9.08 -19.73 2.98
CA ASN A 271 8.07 -20.68 2.53
C ASN A 271 7.40 -20.14 1.25
N PHE A 272 7.13 -21.04 0.31
CA PHE A 272 6.31 -20.72 -0.86
C PHE A 272 4.91 -21.26 -0.67
N ARG A 273 3.91 -20.47 -1.06
CA ARG A 273 2.49 -20.78 -0.91
C ARG A 273 1.76 -20.56 -2.22
N ASP A 274 0.89 -21.50 -2.58
CA ASP A 274 0.24 -21.52 -3.88
C ASP A 274 -1.21 -21.03 -3.79
N ILE A 275 -1.48 -19.88 -4.40
CA ILE A 275 -2.80 -19.25 -4.46
C ILE A 275 -3.80 -20.15 -5.20
N ASN A 276 -3.36 -20.89 -6.22
CA ASN A 276 -4.25 -21.81 -6.94
C ASN A 276 -4.75 -22.94 -6.03
N GLU A 277 -3.96 -23.35 -5.04
CA GLU A 277 -4.36 -24.39 -4.08
C GLU A 277 -5.13 -23.79 -2.91
N GLU A 278 -4.59 -22.75 -2.29
CA GLU A 278 -5.06 -22.22 -1.01
C GLU A 278 -6.12 -21.12 -1.17
N GLY A 279 -6.07 -20.36 -2.26
CA GLY A 279 -6.90 -19.17 -2.49
C GLY A 279 -8.33 -19.46 -2.96
N LYS A 280 -8.66 -20.70 -3.32
CA LYS A 280 -10.00 -21.10 -3.81
C LYS A 280 -11.15 -20.78 -2.83
N LYS A 281 -10.83 -20.64 -1.55
CA LYS A 281 -11.78 -20.32 -0.47
C LYS A 281 -11.92 -18.82 -0.19
N TRP A 282 -11.11 -17.98 -0.83
CA TRP A 282 -11.15 -16.53 -0.67
C TRP A 282 -12.49 -15.99 -1.16
N ARG A 283 -13.03 -15.00 -0.45
CA ARG A 283 -14.27 -14.32 -0.82
C ARG A 283 -14.10 -13.62 -2.17
N LEU A 284 -12.93 -13.01 -2.38
CA LEU A 284 -12.57 -12.31 -3.60
C LEU A 284 -11.97 -13.21 -4.68
N TYR A 285 -12.01 -14.54 -4.56
CA TYR A 285 -11.33 -15.45 -5.52
C TYR A 285 -11.79 -15.24 -6.97
N ASN A 286 -13.08 -14.97 -7.21
CA ASN A 286 -13.58 -14.69 -8.55
C ASN A 286 -13.05 -13.36 -9.10
N ILE A 287 -12.92 -12.34 -8.24
CA ILE A 287 -12.40 -11.01 -8.59
C ILE A 287 -10.89 -11.10 -8.86
N TYR A 288 -10.14 -11.87 -8.06
CA TYR A 288 -8.74 -12.20 -8.32
C TYR A 288 -8.56 -12.80 -9.71
N ASN A 289 -9.36 -13.82 -10.03
CA ASN A 289 -9.31 -14.48 -11.33
C ASN A 289 -9.78 -13.57 -12.48
N GLN A 290 -10.71 -12.64 -12.24
CA GLN A 290 -11.10 -11.63 -13.22
C GLN A 290 -9.91 -10.73 -13.55
N GLU A 291 -9.22 -10.19 -12.55
CA GLU A 291 -8.04 -9.34 -12.79
C GLU A 291 -6.89 -10.08 -13.49
N MET A 292 -6.63 -11.31 -13.06
CA MET A 292 -5.61 -12.19 -13.64
C MET A 292 -5.89 -12.57 -15.11
N ASN A 293 -7.15 -12.87 -15.45
CA ASN A 293 -7.48 -13.49 -16.74
C ASN A 293 -8.22 -12.57 -17.73
N LEU A 294 -8.93 -11.53 -17.27
CA LEU A 294 -9.60 -10.57 -18.15
C LEU A 294 -8.67 -9.41 -18.51
N ARG A 295 -8.16 -8.69 -17.50
CA ARG A 295 -7.32 -7.51 -17.72
C ARG A 295 -5.84 -7.83 -17.83
N MET A 296 -5.42 -8.99 -17.34
CA MET A 296 -3.99 -9.31 -17.20
C MET A 296 -3.28 -8.20 -16.39
N ASN A 297 -3.91 -7.86 -15.26
CA ASN A 297 -3.45 -6.81 -14.33
C ASN A 297 -3.00 -7.45 -13.02
N LEU A 298 -1.71 -7.77 -12.95
CA LEU A 298 -1.07 -8.39 -11.80
C LEU A 298 -1.10 -7.53 -10.54
N ALA A 299 -1.04 -6.20 -10.68
CA ALA A 299 -1.11 -5.30 -9.51
C ALA A 299 -2.49 -5.37 -8.84
N ALA A 300 -3.58 -5.32 -9.61
CA ALA A 300 -4.93 -5.47 -9.09
C ALA A 300 -5.16 -6.87 -8.49
N ALA A 301 -4.64 -7.93 -9.12
CA ALA A 301 -4.69 -9.28 -8.57
C ALA A 301 -3.90 -9.40 -7.24
N SER A 302 -2.75 -8.72 -7.12
CA SER A 302 -1.95 -8.63 -5.90
C SER A 302 -2.64 -7.83 -4.79
N ASP A 303 -3.36 -6.76 -5.12
CA ASP A 303 -4.22 -6.01 -4.18
C ASP A 303 -5.29 -6.90 -3.54
N ILE A 304 -5.88 -7.80 -4.32
CA ILE A 304 -6.90 -8.74 -3.84
C ILE A 304 -6.26 -9.81 -2.95
N ALA A 305 -5.15 -10.39 -3.39
CA ALA A 305 -4.46 -11.43 -2.65
C ALA A 305 -3.98 -10.93 -1.28
N ARG A 306 -3.37 -9.75 -1.19
CA ARG A 306 -2.83 -9.22 0.09
C ARG A 306 -3.93 -9.03 1.15
N LEU A 307 -5.14 -8.64 0.76
CA LEU A 307 -6.29 -8.52 1.67
C LEU A 307 -6.71 -9.88 2.23
N GLU A 308 -6.87 -10.87 1.36
CA GLU A 308 -7.32 -12.22 1.74
C GLU A 308 -6.26 -12.96 2.57
N ILE A 309 -4.98 -12.78 2.24
CA ILE A 309 -3.86 -13.32 3.01
C ILE A 309 -3.86 -12.74 4.44
N LEU A 310 -3.93 -11.41 4.58
CA LEU A 310 -3.96 -10.78 5.90
C LEU A 310 -5.22 -11.13 6.69
N ASN A 311 -6.35 -11.26 6.01
CA ASN A 311 -7.59 -11.71 6.60
C ASN A 311 -7.45 -13.11 7.23
N GLU A 312 -6.79 -14.04 6.53
CA GLU A 312 -6.66 -15.44 6.95
C GLU A 312 -5.51 -15.69 7.94
N PHE A 313 -4.37 -15.02 7.76
CA PHE A 313 -3.13 -15.28 8.49
C PHE A 313 -2.74 -14.15 9.46
N GLY A 314 -3.20 -12.92 9.23
CA GLY A 314 -2.67 -11.74 9.89
C GLY A 314 -1.22 -11.48 9.48
N GLY A 315 -0.45 -10.84 10.35
CA GLY A 315 0.97 -10.54 10.11
C GLY A 315 1.18 -9.24 9.35
N ILE A 316 2.22 -9.20 8.53
CA ILE A 316 2.65 -8.02 7.77
C ILE A 316 2.79 -8.42 6.30
N TYR A 317 2.10 -7.70 5.43
CA TYR A 317 2.30 -7.74 3.99
C TYR A 317 3.32 -6.67 3.58
N LEU A 318 4.22 -7.02 2.65
CA LEU A 318 5.14 -6.11 1.97
C LEU A 318 5.11 -6.36 0.46
N ASP A 319 5.15 -5.29 -0.35
CA ASP A 319 5.54 -5.40 -1.75
C ASP A 319 7.01 -5.87 -1.86
N THR A 320 7.34 -6.50 -2.98
CA THR A 320 8.65 -7.15 -3.21
C THR A 320 9.80 -6.16 -3.44
N ASP A 321 9.49 -4.87 -3.55
CA ASP A 321 10.42 -3.76 -3.74
C ASP A 321 10.71 -2.97 -2.45
N ILE A 322 10.21 -3.43 -1.30
CA ILE A 322 10.43 -2.79 0.01
C ILE A 322 11.70 -3.35 0.67
N LEU A 323 12.55 -2.45 1.19
CA LEU A 323 13.74 -2.81 1.98
C LEU A 323 13.59 -2.40 3.46
N PRO A 324 14.31 -3.05 4.38
CA PRO A 324 14.38 -2.58 5.75
C PRO A 324 15.12 -1.24 5.83
N THR A 325 14.72 -0.39 6.78
CA THR A 325 15.33 0.93 6.96
C THR A 325 16.80 0.81 7.38
N VAL A 326 17.67 1.63 6.77
CA VAL A 326 19.07 1.81 7.20
C VAL A 326 19.12 2.55 8.53
N LYS A 327 19.78 1.97 9.55
CA LYS A 327 19.87 2.54 10.91
C LYS A 327 20.52 3.93 10.95
N HIS A 328 21.49 4.16 10.07
CA HIS A 328 22.26 5.40 9.98
C HIS A 328 21.75 6.36 8.90
N ASN A 329 20.51 6.20 8.40
CA ASN A 329 19.99 6.91 7.22
C ASN A 329 19.96 8.45 7.34
N LYS A 330 20.01 9.01 8.55
CA LYS A 330 20.01 10.46 8.81
C LYS A 330 21.35 11.00 9.29
N ASP A 331 22.31 10.14 9.59
CA ASP A 331 23.55 10.54 10.28
C ASP A 331 24.33 11.57 9.46
N ILE A 332 24.41 11.38 8.15
CA ILE A 332 25.07 12.34 7.25
C ILE A 332 24.37 13.71 7.24
N LEU A 333 23.04 13.74 7.30
CA LEU A 333 22.23 14.97 7.31
C LEU A 333 22.33 15.70 8.66
N ASN A 334 22.63 14.97 9.74
CA ASN A 334 22.82 15.52 11.08
C ASN A 334 24.26 16.03 11.32
N THR A 335 25.17 15.89 10.35
CA THR A 335 26.53 16.46 10.46
C THR A 335 26.48 17.98 10.49
N THR A 336 27.50 18.61 11.10
CA THR A 336 27.66 20.07 11.10
C THR A 336 27.66 20.68 9.69
N LYS A 337 28.06 19.92 8.67
CA LYS A 337 28.09 20.34 7.26
C LYS A 337 26.70 20.40 6.61
N TYR A 338 25.77 19.53 7.01
CA TYR A 338 24.47 19.36 6.34
C TYR A 338 23.26 19.66 7.23
N ARG A 339 23.48 20.08 8.48
CA ARG A 339 22.39 20.37 9.42
C ARG A 339 21.47 21.50 8.92
N ASP A 340 22.04 22.57 8.38
CA ASP A 340 21.25 23.69 7.86
C ASP A 340 20.51 23.30 6.57
N PHE A 341 21.14 22.49 5.71
CA PHE A 341 20.47 21.87 4.57
C PHE A 341 19.27 21.02 4.99
N TYR A 342 19.43 20.16 6.00
CA TYR A 342 18.34 19.32 6.47
C TYR A 342 17.14 20.16 6.93
N ASN A 343 17.37 21.23 7.69
CA ASN A 343 16.30 22.14 8.10
C ASN A 343 15.62 22.82 6.89
N LEU A 344 16.37 23.10 5.81
CA LEU A 344 15.83 23.69 4.59
C LEU A 344 14.93 22.71 3.82
N ILE A 345 15.27 21.42 3.83
CA ILE A 345 14.59 20.38 3.04
C ILE A 345 13.69 19.44 3.85
N GLU A 346 13.52 19.65 5.17
CA GLU A 346 12.81 18.71 6.05
C GLU A 346 11.35 18.45 5.61
N ASN A 347 10.76 19.40 4.88
CA ASN A 347 9.42 19.31 4.31
C ASN A 347 9.41 18.99 2.81
N ASP A 348 10.57 18.85 2.16
CA ASP A 348 10.71 18.46 0.75
C ASP A 348 10.80 16.93 0.61
N SER A 349 9.63 16.32 0.43
CA SER A 349 9.52 14.87 0.25
C SER A 349 10.28 14.33 -0.97
N GLN A 350 10.44 15.13 -2.03
CA GLN A 350 11.07 14.67 -3.26
C GLN A 350 12.58 14.63 -3.12
N ILE A 351 13.20 15.65 -2.52
CA ILE A 351 14.63 15.68 -2.25
C ILE A 351 14.99 14.59 -1.24
N LEU A 352 14.22 14.47 -0.15
CA LEU A 352 14.43 13.41 0.85
C LEU A 352 14.34 12.02 0.23
N ARG A 353 13.42 11.78 -0.71
CA ARG A 353 13.35 10.52 -1.47
C ARG A 353 14.62 10.26 -2.28
N ASN A 354 15.14 11.24 -3.02
CA ASN A 354 16.38 11.05 -3.80
C ASN A 354 17.59 10.79 -2.91
N ILE A 355 17.69 11.48 -1.77
CA ILE A 355 18.76 11.24 -0.79
C ILE A 355 18.68 9.81 -0.28
N ASN A 356 17.50 9.33 0.12
CA ASN A 356 17.32 7.95 0.56
C ASN A 356 17.76 6.98 -0.53
N ILE A 357 17.27 7.10 -1.77
CA ILE A 357 17.65 6.17 -2.85
C ILE A 357 19.17 6.18 -3.09
N ALA A 358 19.82 7.36 -3.05
CA ALA A 358 21.28 7.46 -3.19
C ALA A 358 22.06 6.80 -2.02
N ILE A 359 21.50 6.81 -0.81
CA ILE A 359 22.06 6.09 0.35
C ILE A 359 21.99 4.58 0.10
N TYR A 360 20.85 4.05 -0.33
CA TYR A 360 20.70 2.63 -0.66
C TYR A 360 21.62 2.24 -1.80
N GLU A 361 21.68 3.02 -2.90
CA GLU A 361 22.60 2.79 -4.01
C GLU A 361 24.05 2.66 -3.51
N SER A 362 24.48 3.55 -2.61
CA SER A 362 25.83 3.50 -2.03
C SER A 362 26.06 2.28 -1.15
N ILE A 363 25.09 1.86 -0.33
CA ILE A 363 25.24 0.69 0.54
C ILE A 363 25.30 -0.58 -0.32
N LEU A 364 24.39 -0.71 -1.29
CA LEU A 364 24.24 -1.89 -2.13
C LEU A 364 25.45 -2.06 -3.07
N ASN A 365 25.97 -0.96 -3.65
CA ASN A 365 27.20 -0.99 -4.46
C ASN A 365 28.42 -1.56 -3.71
N ASN A 366 28.45 -1.41 -2.39
CA ASN A 366 29.56 -1.90 -1.56
C ASN A 366 29.21 -3.22 -0.83
N ASN A 367 28.03 -3.79 -1.07
CA ASN A 367 27.56 -5.05 -0.50
C ASN A 367 26.99 -5.99 -1.57
N GLN A 368 27.77 -6.25 -2.62
CA GLN A 368 27.32 -7.10 -3.72
C GLN A 368 26.86 -8.49 -3.26
N SER A 369 27.46 -9.04 -2.20
CA SER A 369 27.06 -10.33 -1.62
C SER A 369 25.66 -10.33 -1.00
N LEU A 370 25.12 -9.17 -0.61
CA LEU A 370 23.75 -9.03 -0.12
C LEU A 370 22.74 -8.99 -1.27
N ILE A 371 23.19 -8.64 -2.48
CA ILE A 371 22.32 -8.35 -3.62
C ILE A 371 22.97 -8.79 -4.94
N ASN A 372 23.27 -10.09 -5.02
CA ASN A 372 24.11 -10.67 -6.07
C ASN A 372 23.60 -10.38 -7.49
N SER A 373 22.29 -10.24 -7.66
CA SER A 373 21.64 -10.00 -8.95
C SER A 373 21.68 -8.55 -9.44
N ARG A 374 22.01 -7.59 -8.57
CA ARG A 374 22.02 -6.15 -8.91
C ARG A 374 23.30 -5.74 -9.60
N GLU A 375 23.21 -5.00 -10.69
CA GLU A 375 24.38 -4.35 -11.29
C GLU A 375 24.78 -3.08 -10.51
N MET A 376 26.08 -2.85 -10.35
CA MET A 376 26.57 -1.61 -9.75
C MET A 376 26.15 -0.39 -10.58
N SER A 377 25.69 0.67 -9.91
CA SER A 377 25.21 1.89 -10.57
C SER A 377 25.52 3.14 -9.74
N GLU A 378 25.72 4.28 -10.41
CA GLU A 378 25.76 5.61 -9.76
C GLU A 378 24.65 6.52 -10.29
N LYS A 379 23.59 5.93 -10.83
CA LYS A 379 22.47 6.66 -11.43
C LYS A 379 21.83 7.61 -10.44
N HIS A 380 21.55 7.16 -9.22
CA HIS A 380 20.79 7.93 -8.24
C HIS A 380 21.64 8.98 -7.53
N LEU A 381 22.90 8.69 -7.27
CA LEU A 381 23.92 9.65 -6.84
C LEU A 381 24.06 10.78 -7.87
N ASN A 382 24.16 10.45 -9.16
CA ASN A 382 24.27 11.44 -10.24
C ASN A 382 22.97 12.26 -10.42
N GLN A 383 21.81 11.62 -10.27
CA GLN A 383 20.51 12.31 -10.28
C GLN A 383 20.38 13.30 -9.11
N LEU A 384 20.81 12.92 -7.91
CA LEU A 384 20.82 13.80 -6.74
C LEU A 384 21.72 15.01 -6.99
N THR A 385 22.95 14.80 -7.47
CA THR A 385 23.88 15.88 -7.82
C THR A 385 23.25 16.84 -8.83
N SER A 386 22.63 16.29 -9.87
CA SER A 386 21.99 17.08 -10.92
C SER A 386 20.82 17.92 -10.40
N LYS A 387 20.03 17.40 -9.45
CA LYS A 387 18.93 18.15 -8.82
C LYS A 387 19.46 19.29 -7.93
N LEU A 388 20.46 19.01 -7.10
CA LEU A 388 21.08 20.01 -6.24
C LEU A 388 21.74 21.15 -7.04
N LEU A 389 22.36 20.83 -8.18
CA LEU A 389 22.96 21.84 -9.07
C LEU A 389 21.95 22.74 -9.77
N LYS A 390 20.73 22.25 -10.02
CA LYS A 390 19.66 23.00 -10.72
C LYS A 390 18.91 23.96 -9.81
N ASP A 391 18.92 23.73 -8.49
CA ASP A 391 18.27 24.60 -7.53
C ASP A 391 19.27 25.63 -6.97
N PRO A 392 19.09 26.93 -7.25
CA PRO A 392 19.96 27.99 -6.74
C PRO A 392 20.07 28.02 -5.22
N ASN A 393 19.05 27.56 -4.49
CA ASN A 393 19.06 27.51 -3.03
C ASN A 393 19.86 26.33 -2.48
N LEU A 394 20.12 25.31 -3.30
CA LEU A 394 20.73 24.05 -2.86
C LEU A 394 22.11 23.78 -3.50
N VAL A 395 22.54 24.60 -4.44
CA VAL A 395 23.79 24.43 -5.20
C VAL A 395 25.03 24.35 -4.32
N GLU A 396 25.01 24.99 -3.14
CA GLU A 396 26.09 24.90 -2.15
C GLU A 396 26.29 23.48 -1.59
N TYR A 397 25.24 22.65 -1.63
CA TYR A 397 25.25 21.26 -1.18
C TYR A 397 25.53 20.26 -2.29
N LYS A 398 25.97 20.69 -3.49
CA LYS A 398 26.26 19.82 -4.65
C LYS A 398 27.19 18.63 -4.38
N ASN A 399 28.02 18.72 -3.34
CA ASN A 399 28.95 17.64 -2.95
C ASN A 399 28.29 16.55 -2.09
N LEU A 400 27.02 16.70 -1.68
CA LEU A 400 26.30 15.76 -0.82
C LEU A 400 26.33 14.33 -1.37
N SER A 401 26.12 14.13 -2.68
CA SER A 401 26.15 12.80 -3.28
C SER A 401 27.52 12.11 -3.10
N ASN A 402 28.62 12.84 -3.29
CA ASN A 402 29.96 12.28 -3.09
C ASN A 402 30.22 11.96 -1.61
N ASP A 403 29.73 12.81 -0.70
CA ASP A 403 29.85 12.56 0.73
C ASP A 403 28.98 11.38 1.19
N ILE A 404 27.78 11.19 0.62
CA ILE A 404 26.95 9.98 0.80
C ILE A 404 27.76 8.75 0.37
N LYS A 405 28.32 8.78 -0.84
CA LYS A 405 29.10 7.66 -1.39
C LYS A 405 30.25 7.25 -0.46
N ILE A 406 31.02 8.22 0.04
CA ILE A 406 32.14 7.95 0.95
C ILE A 406 31.63 7.44 2.31
N PHE A 407 30.67 8.14 2.92
CA PHE A 407 30.16 7.81 4.24
C PHE A 407 29.57 6.39 4.29
N TYR A 408 28.70 6.07 3.34
CA TYR A 408 28.03 4.78 3.31
C TYR A 408 28.90 3.64 2.77
N SER A 409 30.02 3.93 2.09
CA SER A 409 31.05 2.91 1.82
C SER A 409 31.70 2.38 3.10
N GLU A 410 31.81 3.18 4.17
CA GLU A 410 32.32 2.68 5.46
C GLU A 410 31.22 1.95 6.25
N ILE A 411 29.99 2.47 6.24
CA ILE A 411 28.82 1.79 6.85
C ILE A 411 28.60 0.42 6.22
N SER A 412 28.82 0.30 4.90
CA SER A 412 28.65 -0.95 4.16
C SER A 412 29.50 -2.11 4.67
N LYS A 413 30.58 -1.85 5.43
CA LYS A 413 31.50 -2.87 5.97
C LYS A 413 31.00 -3.48 7.28
N LEU A 414 29.92 -2.97 7.84
CA LEU A 414 29.31 -3.47 9.06
C LEU A 414 28.50 -4.75 8.78
N LYS A 415 28.09 -5.47 9.83
CA LYS A 415 27.18 -6.61 9.65
C LYS A 415 25.82 -6.12 9.15
N ILE A 416 25.09 -6.96 8.43
CA ILE A 416 23.74 -6.63 7.93
C ILE A 416 22.81 -6.12 9.05
N SER A 417 22.87 -6.73 10.23
CA SER A 417 22.10 -6.34 11.42
C SER A 417 22.51 -5.00 12.02
N GLU A 418 23.69 -4.48 11.68
CA GLU A 418 24.18 -3.15 12.08
C GLU A 418 23.85 -2.10 11.02
N ILE A 419 23.70 -2.50 9.75
CA ILE A 419 23.28 -1.62 8.64
C ILE A 419 21.77 -1.39 8.67
N PHE A 420 20.98 -2.46 8.77
CA PHE A 420 19.54 -2.44 8.60
C PHE A 420 18.78 -2.74 9.91
N THR A 421 17.58 -2.19 10.03
CA THR A 421 16.68 -2.40 11.16
C THR A 421 15.83 -3.66 10.97
N SER A 422 15.78 -4.53 11.99
CA SER A 422 14.82 -5.65 12.03
C SER A 422 13.42 -5.19 12.47
N ILE A 423 12.40 -5.99 12.12
CA ILE A 423 11.00 -5.71 12.47
C ILE A 423 10.81 -5.84 13.99
N GLY A 424 11.35 -6.91 14.60
CA GLY A 424 11.10 -7.21 16.01
C GLY A 424 9.62 -7.45 16.29
N ASN A 425 9.14 -7.14 17.49
CA ASN A 425 7.71 -7.24 17.78
C ASN A 425 6.95 -6.03 17.21
N PHE A 426 5.88 -6.28 16.47
CA PHE A 426 5.07 -5.24 15.85
C PHE A 426 3.63 -5.29 16.37
N SER A 427 3.12 -4.18 16.91
CA SER A 427 1.82 -4.15 17.59
C SER A 427 0.74 -3.41 16.78
N VAL A 428 -0.43 -4.04 16.68
CA VAL A 428 -1.67 -3.48 16.13
C VAL A 428 -2.81 -3.89 17.06
N ASN A 429 -3.86 -3.08 17.17
CA ASN A 429 -5.05 -3.51 17.89
C ASN A 429 -5.85 -4.52 17.07
N GLU A 430 -6.42 -5.52 17.73
CA GLU A 430 -7.27 -6.52 17.08
C GLU A 430 -8.44 -5.84 16.35
N GLY A 431 -8.78 -6.36 15.18
CA GLY A 431 -9.80 -5.77 14.29
C GLY A 431 -9.37 -4.51 13.54
N LEU A 432 -8.19 -3.93 13.79
CA LEU A 432 -7.64 -2.81 13.03
C LEU A 432 -6.50 -3.28 12.10
N PHE A 433 -6.13 -2.41 11.16
CA PHE A 433 -4.90 -2.56 10.37
C PHE A 433 -4.05 -1.29 10.47
N ARG A 434 -2.77 -1.41 10.14
CA ARG A 434 -1.88 -0.30 9.78
C ARG A 434 -1.50 -0.43 8.31
N ILE A 435 -1.39 0.67 7.58
CA ILE A 435 -1.10 0.73 6.14
C ILE A 435 -0.13 1.88 5.82
N ALA A 436 0.65 1.84 4.73
CA ALA A 436 1.57 2.94 4.42
C ALA A 436 0.83 4.27 4.14
N GLU A 437 1.50 5.41 4.38
CA GLU A 437 0.89 6.75 4.29
C GLU A 437 0.24 7.05 2.92
N GLN A 438 0.77 6.49 1.83
CA GLN A 438 0.34 6.82 0.46
C GLN A 438 0.23 5.61 -0.46
N SER A 439 0.32 4.40 0.09
CA SER A 439 0.28 3.15 -0.67
C SER A 439 -0.24 2.01 0.21
N ASN A 440 -0.63 0.93 -0.43
CA ASN A 440 -0.94 -0.34 0.19
C ASN A 440 0.24 -1.32 0.11
N SER A 441 1.47 -0.80 -0.08
CA SER A 441 2.70 -1.59 -0.21
C SER A 441 3.19 -2.19 1.11
N ILE A 442 2.65 -1.70 2.24
CA ILE A 442 2.85 -2.26 3.57
C ILE A 442 1.53 -2.26 4.29
N ILE A 443 1.10 -3.41 4.80
CA ILE A 443 -0.09 -3.53 5.62
C ILE A 443 0.19 -4.50 6.77
N ALA A 444 -0.19 -4.15 7.99
CA ALA A 444 -0.11 -5.06 9.13
C ALA A 444 -1.45 -5.18 9.83
N SER A 445 -1.86 -6.40 10.17
CA SER A 445 -3.10 -6.67 10.90
C SER A 445 -3.04 -7.99 11.64
N HIS A 446 -3.94 -8.17 12.59
CA HIS A 446 -4.22 -9.50 13.11
C HIS A 446 -5.04 -10.31 12.11
N LYS A 447 -4.99 -11.62 12.24
CA LYS A 447 -5.96 -12.50 11.57
C LYS A 447 -7.37 -12.03 11.93
N SER A 448 -8.24 -11.95 10.93
CA SER A 448 -9.62 -11.57 11.20
C SER A 448 -10.39 -12.72 11.84
N THR A 449 -11.01 -12.44 12.98
CA THR A 449 -11.96 -13.34 13.66
C THR A 449 -13.36 -12.74 13.76
N ASP A 450 -13.52 -11.47 13.36
CA ASP A 450 -14.75 -10.68 13.47
C ASP A 450 -15.08 -10.02 12.11
N GLN A 451 -16.35 -10.06 11.73
CA GLN A 451 -16.88 -9.37 10.55
C GLN A 451 -16.74 -7.84 10.63
N ASN A 452 -16.48 -7.29 11.83
CA ASN A 452 -16.23 -5.86 12.03
C ASN A 452 -14.75 -5.45 11.88
N ALA A 453 -13.84 -6.41 11.66
CA ALA A 453 -12.44 -6.09 11.40
C ALA A 453 -12.30 -5.22 10.13
N LEU A 454 -11.40 -4.24 10.15
CA LEU A 454 -11.23 -3.30 9.04
C LEU A 454 -10.77 -3.98 7.75
N ILE A 455 -9.96 -5.05 7.83
CA ILE A 455 -9.58 -5.86 6.65
C ILE A 455 -10.81 -6.51 6.00
N GLN A 456 -11.76 -7.03 6.80
CA GLN A 456 -13.02 -7.56 6.28
C GLN A 456 -13.86 -6.48 5.61
N LYS A 457 -13.87 -5.25 6.16
CA LYS A 457 -14.54 -4.11 5.51
C LYS A 457 -13.88 -3.73 4.19
N ALA A 458 -12.56 -3.76 4.10
CA ALA A 458 -11.84 -3.52 2.84
C ALA A 458 -12.22 -4.58 1.79
N ILE A 459 -12.26 -5.86 2.19
CA ILE A 459 -12.73 -6.97 1.33
C ILE A 459 -14.15 -6.71 0.82
N MET A 460 -15.07 -6.29 1.69
CA MET A 460 -16.46 -5.98 1.30
C MET A 460 -16.53 -4.81 0.30
N ILE A 461 -15.73 -3.76 0.48
CA ILE A 461 -15.72 -2.62 -0.46
C ILE A 461 -15.19 -3.07 -1.84
N VAL A 462 -14.14 -3.90 -1.89
CA VAL A 462 -13.67 -4.47 -3.17
C VAL A 462 -14.76 -5.29 -3.83
N GLU A 463 -15.45 -6.15 -3.07
CA GLU A 463 -16.56 -6.94 -3.60
C GLU A 463 -17.68 -6.06 -4.17
N GLU A 464 -18.13 -5.05 -3.42
CA GLU A 464 -19.16 -4.09 -3.85
C GLU A 464 -18.73 -3.32 -5.12
N ASN A 465 -17.48 -2.86 -5.18
CA ASN A 465 -16.92 -2.18 -6.34
C ASN A 465 -17.00 -3.05 -7.60
N TYR A 466 -16.63 -4.32 -7.49
CA TYR A 466 -16.63 -5.24 -8.62
C TYR A 466 -18.04 -5.74 -8.98
N GLU A 467 -18.97 -5.85 -8.02
CA GLU A 467 -20.38 -6.11 -8.32
C GLU A 467 -20.99 -5.00 -9.18
N ILE A 468 -20.70 -3.73 -8.85
CA ILE A 468 -21.17 -2.58 -9.63
C ILE A 468 -20.49 -2.57 -11.01
N LEU A 469 -19.17 -2.73 -11.05
CA LEU A 469 -18.38 -2.80 -12.27
C LEU A 469 -18.92 -3.88 -13.23
N ASN A 470 -19.17 -5.10 -12.74
CA ASN A 470 -19.59 -6.21 -13.58
C ASN A 470 -21.02 -6.05 -14.10
N LYS A 471 -21.90 -5.33 -13.36
CA LYS A 471 -23.22 -4.90 -13.87
C LYS A 471 -23.08 -3.89 -15.01
N ILE A 472 -22.15 -2.95 -14.90
CA ILE A 472 -21.86 -1.94 -15.95
C ILE A 472 -21.32 -2.63 -17.21
N HIS A 473 -20.41 -3.58 -17.04
CA HIS A 473 -19.71 -4.25 -18.14
C HIS A 473 -20.40 -5.56 -18.61
N LYS A 474 -21.67 -5.82 -18.21
CA LYS A 474 -22.52 -6.97 -18.60
C LYS A 474 -21.79 -8.32 -18.72
N ASN A 475 -20.91 -8.63 -17.76
CA ASN A 475 -20.17 -9.90 -17.69
C ASN A 475 -19.24 -10.24 -18.88
N THR A 476 -19.08 -9.37 -19.89
CA THR A 476 -17.88 -9.32 -20.75
C THR A 476 -17.74 -7.92 -21.39
N PRO A 477 -16.58 -7.25 -21.30
CA PRO A 477 -16.54 -5.80 -21.50
C PRO A 477 -16.18 -5.44 -22.95
N GLY A 478 -17.09 -4.78 -23.66
CA GLY A 478 -16.74 -4.13 -24.93
C GLY A 478 -15.84 -2.90 -24.73
N THR A 479 -15.38 -2.31 -25.84
CA THR A 479 -14.55 -1.09 -25.86
C THR A 479 -15.30 0.11 -25.26
N SER A 480 -14.62 1.23 -24.97
CA SER A 480 -15.23 2.49 -24.49
C SER A 480 -16.47 2.92 -25.29
N SER A 481 -16.58 2.50 -26.56
CA SER A 481 -17.74 2.74 -27.42
C SER A 481 -19.07 2.18 -26.86
N VAL A 482 -19.01 1.14 -26.02
CA VAL A 482 -20.18 0.57 -25.33
C VAL A 482 -20.65 1.48 -24.21
N PHE A 483 -19.78 2.28 -23.60
CA PHE A 483 -20.15 3.19 -22.50
C PHE A 483 -20.98 4.38 -22.97
N ASN A 484 -20.69 4.93 -24.16
CA ASN A 484 -21.46 6.04 -24.73
C ASN A 484 -22.84 5.62 -25.26
N THR A 485 -23.13 4.32 -25.32
CA THR A 485 -24.37 3.77 -25.89
C THR A 485 -25.14 2.86 -24.92
N ALA A 486 -24.57 2.48 -23.77
CA ALA A 486 -25.22 1.63 -22.78
C ALA A 486 -26.25 2.43 -21.94
N PRO A 487 -27.56 2.14 -22.05
CA PRO A 487 -28.58 2.77 -21.21
C PRO A 487 -28.36 2.50 -19.71
N GLU A 488 -27.67 1.41 -19.35
CA GLU A 488 -27.30 1.12 -17.96
C GLU A 488 -26.24 2.07 -17.40
N ALA A 489 -25.28 2.55 -18.21
CA ALA A 489 -24.27 3.51 -17.74
C ALA A 489 -24.90 4.88 -17.46
N ASP A 490 -25.79 5.35 -18.35
CA ASP A 490 -26.58 6.57 -18.13
C ASP A 490 -27.58 6.39 -16.98
N LYS A 491 -28.19 5.20 -16.82
CA LYS A 491 -29.07 4.89 -15.67
C LYS A 491 -28.30 4.81 -14.36
N ILE A 492 -27.09 4.26 -14.32
CA ILE A 492 -26.23 4.21 -13.14
C ILE A 492 -25.69 5.60 -12.83
N TYR A 493 -25.24 6.36 -13.83
CA TYR A 493 -24.86 7.76 -13.68
C TYR A 493 -26.03 8.59 -13.13
N LYS A 494 -27.23 8.45 -13.70
CA LYS A 494 -28.47 9.10 -13.22
C LYS A 494 -28.88 8.60 -11.84
N THR A 495 -28.76 7.31 -11.54
CA THR A 495 -29.06 6.76 -10.21
C THR A 495 -28.08 7.33 -9.16
N LEU A 496 -26.78 7.35 -9.45
CA LEU A 496 -25.74 7.94 -8.60
C LEU A 496 -25.92 9.46 -8.44
N MET A 497 -26.37 10.16 -9.51
CA MET A 497 -26.75 11.58 -9.48
C MET A 497 -28.06 11.85 -8.72
N ASP A 498 -29.05 10.95 -8.80
CA ASP A 498 -30.33 11.02 -8.08
C ASP A 498 -30.13 10.83 -6.57
N TYR A 499 -29.12 10.03 -6.18
CA TYR A 499 -28.63 9.98 -4.79
C TYR A 499 -27.94 11.29 -4.34
N LYS A 500 -27.84 12.34 -5.18
CA LYS A 500 -27.04 13.58 -5.06
C LYS A 500 -25.77 13.43 -4.21
N VAL A 501 -24.96 12.45 -4.56
CA VAL A 501 -23.59 12.39 -4.06
C VAL A 501 -22.70 13.17 -5.01
N LEU A 502 -22.79 14.50 -4.97
CA LEU A 502 -21.71 15.34 -5.50
C LEU A 502 -20.60 15.40 -4.44
N ASP A 503 -19.95 14.26 -4.24
CA ASP A 503 -18.63 14.18 -3.63
C ASP A 503 -17.61 13.82 -4.73
N ARG A 504 -16.40 14.39 -4.66
CA ARG A 504 -15.31 14.08 -5.61
C ARG A 504 -15.04 12.58 -5.65
N THR A 505 -15.25 11.88 -4.54
CA THR A 505 -15.12 10.43 -4.39
C THR A 505 -16.00 9.64 -5.35
N VAL A 506 -17.28 10.02 -5.52
CA VAL A 506 -18.19 9.30 -6.43
C VAL A 506 -17.87 9.58 -7.89
N ALA A 507 -17.49 10.81 -8.24
CA ALA A 507 -17.02 11.13 -9.58
C ALA A 507 -15.78 10.31 -9.96
N ASN A 508 -14.83 10.16 -9.03
CA ASN A 508 -13.63 9.33 -9.22
C ASN A 508 -13.95 7.84 -9.36
N ILE A 509 -14.89 7.31 -8.56
CA ILE A 509 -15.36 5.91 -8.65
C ILE A 509 -16.04 5.66 -10.00
N VAL A 510 -16.97 6.53 -10.42
CA VAL A 510 -17.65 6.40 -11.72
C VAL A 510 -16.65 6.44 -12.87
N GLN A 511 -15.72 7.39 -12.83
CA GLN A 511 -14.65 7.48 -13.82
C GLN A 511 -13.79 6.21 -13.84
N SER A 512 -13.53 5.62 -12.67
CA SER A 512 -12.78 4.36 -12.56
C SER A 512 -13.52 3.18 -13.20
N PHE A 513 -14.85 3.11 -13.08
CA PHE A 513 -15.64 2.10 -13.78
C PHE A 513 -15.59 2.27 -15.31
N THR A 514 -15.65 3.51 -15.80
CA THR A 514 -15.53 3.82 -17.24
C THR A 514 -14.16 3.47 -17.79
N ASN A 515 -13.12 3.80 -17.04
CA ASN A 515 -11.73 3.66 -17.47
C ASN A 515 -11.15 2.27 -17.22
N TYR A 516 -11.89 1.38 -16.56
CA TYR A 516 -11.44 0.08 -16.06
C TYR A 516 -10.64 -0.75 -17.08
N ARG A 517 -11.10 -0.81 -18.33
CA ARG A 517 -10.44 -1.58 -19.41
C ARG A 517 -9.19 -0.92 -19.99
N TYR A 518 -9.05 0.38 -19.82
CA TYR A 518 -7.90 1.16 -20.30
C TYR A 518 -6.83 1.37 -19.23
N ASP A 519 -7.13 1.05 -17.98
CA ASP A 519 -6.18 1.09 -16.88
C ASP A 519 -4.97 0.18 -17.14
N GLY A 520 -3.76 0.74 -17.04
CA GLY A 520 -2.51 0.10 -17.44
C GLY A 520 -2.24 0.08 -18.96
N LEU A 521 -3.17 0.52 -19.80
CA LEU A 521 -3.01 0.67 -21.26
C LEU A 521 -2.93 2.15 -21.69
N ILE A 522 -3.55 3.05 -20.92
CA ILE A 522 -3.52 4.50 -21.12
C ILE A 522 -3.04 5.17 -19.83
N GLU A 523 -2.03 6.02 -19.96
CA GLU A 523 -1.27 6.68 -18.89
C GLU A 523 -2.11 7.38 -17.79
N SER A 524 -3.20 8.03 -18.18
CA SER A 524 -4.06 8.78 -17.24
C SER A 524 -5.11 7.91 -16.53
N MET A 525 -5.25 6.65 -16.91
CA MET A 525 -6.30 5.76 -16.41
C MET A 525 -5.75 4.92 -15.26
N LYS A 526 -6.30 5.11 -14.06
CA LYS A 526 -5.81 4.49 -12.81
C LYS A 526 -6.93 3.87 -11.97
N SER A 527 -7.82 3.11 -12.62
CA SER A 527 -9.00 2.53 -11.95
C SER A 527 -8.63 1.59 -10.79
N THR A 528 -7.50 0.86 -10.91
CA THR A 528 -7.01 -0.07 -9.89
C THR A 528 -6.84 0.61 -8.52
N ILE A 529 -6.35 1.86 -8.47
CA ILE A 529 -6.18 2.62 -7.23
C ILE A 529 -7.49 2.71 -6.44
N VAL A 530 -8.59 2.89 -7.16
CA VAL A 530 -9.93 3.12 -6.59
C VAL A 530 -10.65 1.80 -6.32
N LEU A 531 -10.52 0.82 -7.20
CA LEU A 531 -11.30 -0.42 -7.14
C LEU A 531 -10.75 -1.44 -6.14
N SER A 532 -9.42 -1.59 -6.05
CA SER A 532 -8.74 -2.59 -5.20
C SER A 532 -7.56 -2.03 -4.40
N GLY A 533 -7.00 -0.90 -4.85
CA GLY A 533 -5.77 -0.32 -4.32
C GLY A 533 -5.94 0.57 -3.09
N PRO A 534 -5.03 1.54 -2.88
CA PRO A 534 -4.97 2.35 -1.67
C PRO A 534 -6.28 3.05 -1.27
N SER A 535 -7.12 3.49 -2.23
CA SER A 535 -8.35 4.20 -1.92
C SER A 535 -9.39 3.35 -1.20
N VAL A 536 -9.37 2.02 -1.36
CA VAL A 536 -10.23 1.12 -0.59
C VAL A 536 -9.96 1.26 0.91
N TYR A 537 -8.68 1.31 1.29
CA TYR A 537 -8.27 1.47 2.68
C TYR A 537 -8.57 2.87 3.20
N GLU A 538 -8.38 3.91 2.37
CA GLU A 538 -8.82 5.27 2.69
C GLU A 538 -10.32 5.31 3.00
N GLU A 539 -11.13 4.70 2.14
CA GLU A 539 -12.57 4.68 2.28
C GLU A 539 -13.00 3.93 3.55
N VAL A 540 -12.39 2.77 3.86
CA VAL A 540 -12.61 2.10 5.15
C VAL A 540 -12.30 3.06 6.29
N LEU A 541 -11.11 3.68 6.30
CA LEU A 541 -10.70 4.53 7.41
C LEU A 541 -11.60 5.76 7.55
N GLN A 542 -12.01 6.41 6.46
CA GLN A 542 -12.90 7.58 6.46
C GLN A 542 -14.34 7.24 6.84
N ASN A 543 -14.84 6.05 6.49
CA ASN A 543 -16.18 5.60 6.86
C ASN A 543 -16.33 5.32 8.36
N TYR A 544 -15.23 5.03 9.07
CA TYR A 544 -15.24 4.66 10.48
C TYR A 544 -14.50 5.64 11.40
N TYR A 545 -13.64 6.51 10.86
CA TYR A 545 -12.83 7.44 11.63
C TYR A 545 -12.71 8.80 10.93
N HIS A 546 -12.58 9.86 11.72
CA HIS A 546 -12.42 11.21 11.20
C HIS A 546 -11.05 11.46 10.54
N ASP A 547 -10.97 12.29 9.50
CA ASP A 547 -9.74 12.59 8.73
C ASP A 547 -8.51 12.95 9.58
N GLU A 548 -8.63 13.83 10.57
CA GLU A 548 -7.50 14.20 11.44
C GLU A 548 -6.99 13.01 12.26
N PHE A 549 -7.89 12.06 12.56
CA PHE A 549 -7.55 10.84 13.26
C PHE A 549 -6.87 9.84 12.32
N VAL A 550 -7.38 9.70 11.09
CA VAL A 550 -6.80 8.88 10.01
C VAL A 550 -5.40 9.39 9.63
N ASN A 551 -5.24 10.70 9.49
CA ASN A 551 -4.00 11.37 9.10
C ASN A 551 -2.96 11.46 10.23
N SER A 552 -3.31 11.03 11.45
CA SER A 552 -2.33 10.97 12.53
C SER A 552 -1.37 9.78 12.31
N LYS A 553 -0.09 10.09 12.05
CA LYS A 553 1.01 9.14 11.75
C LYS A 553 1.19 7.99 12.76
N LEU A 554 0.54 8.06 13.91
CA LEU A 554 0.70 7.13 15.03
C LEU A 554 -0.35 6.00 15.07
N LYS A 555 -1.39 6.03 14.24
CA LYS A 555 -2.59 5.17 14.43
C LYS A 555 -2.78 4.14 13.33
N PHE A 556 -3.08 4.59 12.12
CA PHE A 556 -3.35 3.70 10.98
C PHE A 556 -2.26 3.70 9.94
N ARG A 557 -1.30 4.64 10.03
CA ARG A 557 -0.28 4.81 9.00
C ARG A 557 1.09 4.28 9.40
N PHE A 558 1.80 3.70 8.43
CA PHE A 558 3.25 3.71 8.41
C PHE A 558 3.68 5.00 7.70
N GLY A 559 4.22 5.95 8.46
CA GLY A 559 5.10 6.94 7.83
C GLY A 559 6.41 6.27 7.40
N LEU A 560 7.32 7.04 6.80
CA LEU A 560 8.74 6.65 6.77
C LEU A 560 9.14 6.34 8.23
N SER A 561 9.16 5.05 8.55
CA SER A 561 9.30 4.54 9.90
C SER A 561 10.69 3.97 10.07
N ASP A 562 11.11 3.76 11.31
CA ASP A 562 12.43 3.19 11.60
C ASP A 562 12.64 1.77 11.03
N LYS A 563 11.60 1.11 10.49
CA LYS A 563 11.62 -0.30 10.10
C LYS A 563 11.54 -0.56 8.59
N PHE A 564 10.76 0.23 7.85
CA PHE A 564 10.51 -0.02 6.43
C PHE A 564 10.88 1.18 5.56
N ASN A 565 11.52 0.90 4.43
CA ASN A 565 11.87 1.88 3.40
C ASN A 565 11.27 1.51 2.05
N PHE A 566 10.36 2.36 1.59
CA PHE A 566 9.73 2.31 0.28
C PHE A 566 10.49 3.13 -0.78
N ASN A 567 11.51 3.91 -0.39
CA ASN A 567 12.34 4.65 -1.33
C ASN A 567 13.51 3.77 -1.80
N THR A 568 13.22 2.75 -2.61
CA THR A 568 14.21 1.81 -3.14
C THR A 568 14.43 2.04 -4.65
N GLU A 569 15.50 1.45 -5.20
CA GLU A 569 15.73 1.50 -6.64
C GLU A 569 14.62 0.77 -7.41
N GLU A 570 14.12 -0.34 -6.86
CA GLU A 570 13.05 -1.12 -7.48
C GLU A 570 11.70 -0.38 -7.43
N ASP A 571 11.37 0.35 -6.36
CA ASP A 571 10.18 1.21 -6.32
C ASP A 571 10.18 2.30 -7.41
N THR A 572 11.37 2.75 -7.86
CA THR A 572 11.44 3.70 -9.00
C THR A 572 11.08 3.08 -10.35
N LYS A 573 11.10 1.75 -10.45
CA LYS A 573 10.84 0.96 -11.67
C LYS A 573 9.50 0.22 -11.59
N SER A 574 9.03 -0.07 -10.39
CA SER A 574 7.86 -0.89 -10.10
C SER A 574 6.61 -0.01 -10.12
N SER A 575 5.96 0.04 -11.29
CA SER A 575 4.65 0.66 -11.43
C SER A 575 3.86 -0.07 -12.49
N TRP A 576 2.58 -0.35 -12.22
CA TRP A 576 1.68 -0.91 -13.24
C TRP A 576 1.16 0.14 -14.23
N THR A 577 1.46 1.43 -14.01
CA THR A 577 1.06 2.52 -14.90
C THR A 577 2.18 2.83 -15.89
N ILE A 578 1.81 3.09 -17.14
CA ILE A 578 2.75 3.58 -18.16
C ILE A 578 3.36 4.91 -17.69
N GLN A 579 4.70 5.02 -17.68
CA GLN A 579 5.41 6.26 -17.37
C GLN A 579 5.91 6.95 -18.65
N THR A 580 5.81 8.28 -18.73
CA THR A 580 6.49 9.07 -19.77
C THR A 580 7.90 9.42 -19.32
N ASP A 581 8.90 8.92 -20.05
CA ASP A 581 10.21 9.60 -20.08
C ASP A 581 10.15 10.68 -21.18
N HIS A 582 9.92 11.93 -20.77
CA HIS A 582 9.83 13.08 -21.69
C HIS A 582 11.12 13.34 -22.48
N SER A 583 12.20 12.60 -22.22
CA SER A 583 13.50 12.79 -22.87
C SER A 583 13.73 11.93 -24.12
N LEU A 584 13.01 10.81 -24.30
CA LEU A 584 13.34 9.82 -25.35
C LEU A 584 12.16 9.28 -26.16
N GLY A 585 10.90 9.62 -25.84
CA GLY A 585 9.75 9.14 -26.62
C GLY A 585 9.54 7.61 -26.60
N ILE A 586 10.25 6.91 -25.71
CA ILE A 586 10.12 5.46 -25.50
C ILE A 586 9.11 5.24 -24.38
N VAL A 587 8.06 4.46 -24.67
CA VAL A 587 7.06 3.99 -23.71
C VAL A 587 7.70 2.88 -22.88
N THR A 588 7.81 3.05 -21.56
CA THR A 588 8.22 1.98 -20.65
C THR A 588 7.00 1.20 -20.21
N ILE A 589 7.04 -0.13 -20.39
CA ILE A 589 6.02 -1.05 -19.89
C ILE A 589 6.14 -1.07 -18.37
N PRO A 590 5.02 -1.16 -17.65
CA PRO A 590 4.99 -1.58 -16.27
C PRO A 590 6.01 -2.65 -15.86
N GLY A 591 6.76 -2.39 -14.80
CA GLY A 591 7.57 -3.41 -14.13
C GLY A 591 6.70 -4.48 -13.45
N ASN A 592 7.31 -5.63 -13.14
CA ASN A 592 6.68 -6.68 -12.36
C ASN A 592 6.25 -6.15 -10.98
N CYS A 593 5.05 -6.49 -10.51
CA CYS A 593 4.57 -6.21 -9.15
C CYS A 593 4.51 -7.50 -8.33
#